data_AF-A0A1Q3MRN2-F1
#
_entry.id   AF-A0A1Q3MRN2-F1
#
_cell.length_a   1.000
_cell.length_b   1.000
_cell.length_c   1.000
_cell.angle_alpha   90.00
_cell.angle_beta   90.00
_cell.angle_gamma   90.00
#
_symmetry.space_group_name_H-M   'P 1'
#
loop_
_entity.id
_entity.type
_entity.pdbx_description
1 polymer ?
#
loop_
_entity_poly.entity_id
_entity_poly.type
_entity_poly.pdbx_seq_one_letter_code
_entity_poly.pdbx_strand_id
1 'polypeptide(L)'
;MFEDKSGRTVKCLDDAEAYILKFIVENLAQHDRRVTDKSQDFDLYLPWLMEIIENQRIQHEDCAPEIVTLERLYMDAAWSLVMKGTLRPGPRTTSSDSAKGSYGKGYSLTLHGKAQLKDRILQRASEIKDQSSVA
;
A
#
# COMPACT_ATOMS: atom_id res chain seq x y z
N MET A 1 2.75 -11.05 -5.07
CA MET A 1 2.43 -10.70 -3.66
C MET A 1 3.51 -9.75 -3.17
N PHE A 2 3.18 -8.73 -2.40
CA PHE A 2 4.19 -7.75 -1.93
C PHE A 2 5.09 -8.38 -0.84
N GLU A 3 6.39 -8.51 -1.12
CA GLU A 3 7.33 -9.29 -0.30
C GLU A 3 8.29 -8.44 0.56
N ASP A 4 8.22 -7.12 0.46
CA ASP A 4 9.11 -6.24 1.21
C ASP A 4 8.79 -6.28 2.71
N LYS A 5 9.76 -6.72 3.52
CA LYS A 5 9.61 -6.86 4.98
C LYS A 5 9.96 -5.60 5.77
N SER A 6 10.47 -4.56 5.11
CA SER A 6 10.90 -3.33 5.79
C SER A 6 9.77 -2.59 6.51
N GLY A 7 8.51 -2.83 6.12
CA GLY A 7 7.33 -2.22 6.73
C GLY A 7 7.16 -2.57 8.20
N ARG A 8 7.71 -3.70 8.65
CA ARG A 8 7.66 -4.10 10.05
C ARG A 8 8.68 -3.36 10.93
N THR A 9 9.64 -2.69 10.30
CA THR A 9 10.78 -2.01 10.96
C THR A 9 10.79 -0.49 10.77
N VAL A 10 9.74 0.09 10.17
CA VAL A 10 9.62 1.55 10.03
C VAL A 10 9.61 2.23 11.40
N LYS A 11 10.24 3.41 11.50
CA LYS A 11 10.42 4.11 12.78
C LYS A 11 9.80 5.49 12.82
N CYS A 12 9.50 6.08 11.66
CA CYS A 12 8.95 7.42 11.56
C CYS A 12 7.91 7.51 10.44
N LEU A 13 7.26 8.68 10.38
CA LEU A 13 6.21 8.97 9.42
C LEU A 13 6.70 8.87 7.98
N ASP A 14 7.87 9.46 7.67
CA ASP A 14 8.42 9.47 6.31
C ASP A 14 8.75 8.07 5.80
N ASP A 15 9.28 7.18 6.66
CA ASP A 15 9.52 5.78 6.32
C ASP A 15 8.22 5.04 6.00
N ALA A 16 7.18 5.26 6.82
CA ALA A 16 5.87 4.66 6.63
C ALA A 16 5.19 5.17 5.34
N GLU A 17 5.32 6.46 5.03
CA GLU A 17 4.85 7.02 3.76
C GLU A 17 5.58 6.40 2.56
N ALA A 18 6.91 6.33 2.62
CA ALA A 18 7.71 5.73 1.55
C ALA A 18 7.31 4.28 1.31
N TYR A 19 7.05 3.54 2.38
CA TYR A 19 6.56 2.16 2.31
C TYR A 19 5.16 2.06 1.72
N ILE A 20 4.21 2.93 2.10
CA ILE A 20 2.89 3.01 1.47
C ILE A 20 3.02 3.24 -0.04
N LEU A 21 3.85 4.21 -0.45
CA LEU A 21 4.03 4.51 -1.87
C LEU A 21 4.65 3.33 -2.63
N LYS A 22 5.61 2.62 -2.02
CA LYS A 22 6.19 1.40 -2.59
C LYS A 22 5.14 0.30 -2.74
N PHE A 23 4.32 0.08 -1.71
CA PHE A 23 3.21 -0.88 -1.74
C PHE A 23 2.21 -0.58 -2.86
N ILE A 24 1.79 0.69 -2.99
CA ILE A 24 0.88 1.13 -4.07
C ILE A 24 1.52 0.86 -5.44
N VAL A 25 2.79 1.24 -5.63
CA VAL A 25 3.50 1.03 -6.90
C VAL A 25 3.56 -0.46 -7.26
N GLU A 26 3.92 -1.32 -6.31
CA GLU A 26 3.98 -2.77 -6.54
C GLU A 26 2.61 -3.32 -6.97
N ASN A 27 1.56 -2.97 -6.23
CA ASN A 27 0.23 -3.51 -6.49
C ASN A 27 -0.38 -3.01 -7.78
N LEU A 28 -0.11 -1.77 -8.18
CA LEU A 28 -0.58 -1.22 -9.45
C LEU A 28 0.22 -1.74 -10.65
N ALA A 29 1.48 -2.14 -10.43
CA ALA A 29 2.28 -2.79 -11.47
C ALA A 29 1.88 -4.25 -11.71
N GLN A 30 1.22 -4.89 -10.74
CA GLN A 30 0.75 -6.27 -10.84
C GLN A 30 -0.68 -6.34 -11.39
N HIS A 31 -0.90 -7.11 -12.46
CA HIS A 31 -2.24 -7.47 -12.95
C HIS A 31 -2.76 -8.78 -12.33
N ASP A 32 -2.57 -8.95 -11.02
CA ASP A 32 -3.03 -10.14 -10.30
C ASP A 32 -4.45 -9.92 -9.75
N ARG A 33 -5.36 -10.85 -10.07
CA ARG A 33 -6.74 -10.84 -9.57
C ARG A 33 -6.81 -10.93 -8.04
N ARG A 34 -5.91 -11.68 -7.41
CA ARG A 34 -5.86 -11.82 -5.94
C ARG A 34 -5.54 -10.49 -5.24
N VAL A 35 -4.65 -9.70 -5.84
CA VAL A 35 -4.33 -8.35 -5.39
C VAL A 35 -5.54 -7.43 -5.53
N THR A 36 -6.22 -7.51 -6.67
CA THR A 36 -7.42 -6.72 -6.94
C THR A 36 -8.54 -7.02 -5.93
N ASP A 37 -8.79 -8.29 -5.63
CA ASP A 37 -9.83 -8.73 -4.69
C ASP A 37 -9.55 -8.25 -3.25
N LYS A 38 -8.29 -8.33 -2.80
CA LYS A 38 -7.86 -7.84 -1.47
C LYS A 38 -7.92 -6.32 -1.33
N SER A 39 -7.70 -5.60 -2.43
CA SER A 39 -7.68 -4.13 -2.45
C SER A 39 -9.05 -3.48 -2.27
N GLN A 40 -10.16 -4.23 -2.43
CA GLN A 40 -11.54 -3.74 -2.30
C GLN A 40 -11.83 -2.44 -3.11
N ASP A 41 -11.29 -2.34 -4.33
CA ASP A 41 -11.40 -1.14 -5.20
C ASP A 41 -10.67 0.12 -4.67
N PHE A 42 -9.70 -0.04 -3.77
CA PHE A 42 -8.81 1.03 -3.31
C PHE A 42 -7.40 0.90 -3.94
N ASP A 43 -6.68 2.01 -4.08
CA ASP A 43 -5.24 1.97 -4.38
C ASP A 43 -4.41 1.60 -3.15
N LEU A 44 -4.89 2.00 -1.97
CA LEU A 44 -4.36 1.62 -0.67
C LEU A 44 -5.53 1.20 0.22
N TYR A 45 -5.51 -0.05 0.67
CA TYR A 45 -6.42 -0.54 1.71
C TYR A 45 -5.58 -0.91 2.94
N LEU A 46 -5.63 -0.06 3.97
CA LEU A 46 -4.78 -0.21 5.15
C LEU A 46 -4.93 -1.55 5.88
N PRO A 47 -6.13 -2.14 6.03
CA PRO A 47 -6.27 -3.44 6.66
C PRO A 47 -5.51 -4.54 5.92
N TRP A 48 -5.44 -4.48 4.59
CA TRP A 48 -4.67 -5.44 3.81
C TRP A 48 -3.15 -5.18 3.92
N LEU A 49 -2.73 -3.91 3.94
CA LEU A 49 -1.33 -3.57 4.23
C LEU A 49 -0.89 -4.12 5.60
N MET A 50 -1.71 -3.93 6.62
CA MET A 50 -1.45 -4.44 7.97
C MET A 50 -1.46 -5.96 8.03
N GLU A 51 -2.39 -6.63 7.34
CA GLU A 51 -2.39 -8.10 7.20
C GLU A 51 -1.06 -8.60 6.63
N ILE A 52 -0.49 -7.92 5.64
CA ILE A 52 0.82 -8.28 5.09
C ILE A 52 1.92 -8.09 6.13
N ILE A 53 1.95 -6.93 6.83
CA ILE A 53 2.97 -6.63 7.84
C ILE A 53 2.91 -7.61 9.02
N GLU A 54 1.71 -7.97 9.48
CA GLU A 54 1.51 -8.94 10.57
C GLU A 54 1.98 -10.35 10.19
N ASN A 55 1.77 -10.75 8.93
CA ASN A 55 2.19 -12.05 8.43
C ASN A 55 3.70 -12.15 8.14
N GLN A 56 4.42 -11.02 8.15
CA GLN A 56 5.87 -11.00 7.98
C GLN A 56 6.57 -11.47 9.27
N ARG A 57 7.06 -12.71 9.27
CA ARG A 57 7.96 -13.20 10.32
C ARG A 57 9.26 -12.40 10.33
N ILE A 58 9.52 -11.67 11.40
CA ILE A 58 10.84 -11.07 11.66
C ILE A 58 11.65 -12.04 12.53
N GLN A 59 12.95 -12.13 12.26
CA GLN A 59 13.87 -12.96 13.06
C GLN A 59 14.27 -12.29 14.39
N HIS A 60 14.03 -10.99 14.54
CA HIS A 60 14.40 -10.21 15.72
C HIS A 60 13.22 -9.35 16.18
N GLU A 61 12.45 -9.87 17.13
CA GLU A 61 11.27 -9.19 17.70
C GLU A 61 11.65 -7.97 18.55
N ASP A 62 12.85 -7.96 19.15
CA ASP A 62 13.26 -6.97 20.15
C ASP A 62 13.42 -5.52 19.63
N CYS A 63 13.48 -5.32 18.31
CA CYS A 63 13.68 -4.00 17.69
C CYS A 63 12.47 -3.50 16.89
N ALA A 64 11.39 -4.27 16.82
CA ALA A 64 10.26 -3.98 15.95
C ALA A 64 9.12 -3.33 16.76
N PRO A 65 8.53 -2.20 16.33
CA PRO A 65 7.44 -1.57 17.08
C PRO A 65 6.26 -2.52 17.29
N GLU A 66 5.44 -2.30 18.31
CA GLU A 66 4.20 -3.08 18.46
C GLU A 66 3.28 -2.92 17.24
N ILE A 67 2.51 -3.95 16.88
CA ILE A 67 1.58 -3.90 15.74
C ILE A 67 0.60 -2.72 15.87
N VAL A 68 0.08 -2.46 17.07
CA VAL A 68 -0.82 -1.32 17.33
C VAL A 68 -0.13 0.02 17.06
N THR A 69 1.17 0.12 17.33
CA THR A 69 1.96 1.32 17.04
C THR A 69 2.15 1.48 15.54
N LEU A 70 2.43 0.39 14.82
CA LEU A 70 2.51 0.41 13.35
C LEU A 70 1.17 0.77 12.71
N GLU A 71 0.04 0.22 13.18
CA GLU A 71 -1.27 0.55 12.64
C GLU A 71 -1.53 2.06 12.71
N ARG A 72 -1.26 2.70 13.86
CA ARG A 72 -1.38 4.15 14.03
C ARG A 72 -0.44 4.90 13.11
N LEU A 73 0.82 4.48 13.02
CA LEU A 73 1.82 5.12 12.17
C LEU A 73 1.41 5.07 10.69
N TYR A 74 0.87 3.95 10.21
CA TYR A 74 0.39 3.82 8.84
C TYR A 74 -0.92 4.59 8.58
N MET A 75 -1.79 4.74 9.58
CA MET A 75 -2.94 5.65 9.48
C MET A 75 -2.48 7.11 9.34
N ASP A 76 -1.52 7.54 10.17
CA ASP A 76 -0.97 8.89 10.12
C ASP A 76 -0.24 9.15 8.79
N ALA A 77 0.52 8.17 8.30
CA ALA A 77 1.20 8.26 7.01
C ALA A 77 0.21 8.35 5.85
N ALA A 78 -0.86 7.55 5.85
CA ALA A 78 -1.91 7.64 4.85
C ALA A 78 -2.58 9.02 4.88
N TRP A 79 -2.87 9.55 6.08
CA TRP A 79 -3.43 10.89 6.24
C TRP A 79 -2.49 12.00 5.77
N SER A 80 -1.19 11.89 6.08
CA SER A 80 -0.17 12.82 5.60
C SER A 80 -0.12 12.84 4.06
N LEU A 81 -0.18 11.67 3.40
CA LEU A 81 -0.28 11.58 1.94
C LEU A 81 -1.57 12.16 1.37
N VAL A 82 -2.68 12.12 2.13
CA VAL A 82 -3.91 12.85 1.79
C VAL A 82 -3.67 14.36 1.85
N MET A 83 -3.06 14.86 2.94
CA MET A 83 -2.77 16.29 3.11
C MET A 83 -1.78 16.81 2.06
N LYS A 84 -0.85 15.97 1.59
CA LYS A 84 0.06 16.25 0.47
C LYS A 84 -0.61 16.20 -0.91
N GLY A 85 -1.89 15.81 -0.97
CA GLY A 85 -2.66 15.72 -2.22
C GLY A 85 -2.34 14.50 -3.07
N THR A 86 -1.54 13.55 -2.58
CA THR A 86 -1.20 12.31 -3.29
C THR A 86 -2.36 11.29 -3.20
N LEU A 87 -2.99 11.18 -2.04
CA LEU A 87 -4.14 10.31 -1.79
C LEU A 87 -5.44 11.08 -1.55
N ARG A 88 -6.57 10.40 -1.71
CA ARG A 88 -7.89 10.83 -1.23
C ARG A 88 -8.59 9.66 -0.53
N PRO A 89 -9.42 9.90 0.50
CA PRO A 89 -10.24 8.85 1.09
C PRO A 89 -11.26 8.31 0.09
N GLY A 90 -11.58 7.03 0.20
CA GLY A 90 -12.64 6.40 -0.57
C GLY A 90 -12.18 5.63 -1.81
N PRO A 91 -13.12 4.92 -2.45
CA PRO A 91 -12.84 3.97 -3.52
C PRO A 91 -12.42 4.66 -4.82
N ARG A 92 -11.83 3.88 -5.73
CA ARG A 92 -11.49 4.35 -7.08
C ARG A 92 -12.75 4.74 -7.84
N THR A 93 -13.80 3.95 -7.68
CA THR A 93 -15.10 4.15 -8.32
C THR A 93 -16.19 4.43 -7.29
N THR A 94 -17.13 5.31 -7.60
CA THR A 94 -18.28 5.62 -6.73
C THR A 94 -19.33 4.52 -6.68
N SER A 95 -19.15 3.47 -7.50
CA SER A 95 -20.13 2.41 -7.74
C SER A 95 -19.84 1.14 -6.94
N SER A 96 -18.71 1.07 -6.22
CA SER A 96 -18.41 -0.09 -5.42
C SER A 96 -19.27 -0.08 -4.16
N ASP A 97 -20.02 -1.16 -3.96
CA ASP A 97 -20.60 -1.51 -2.66
C ASP A 97 -19.43 -1.72 -1.70
N SER A 98 -18.97 -0.63 -1.08
CA SER A 98 -17.91 -0.67 -0.08
C SER A 98 -18.33 -1.69 0.96
N ALA A 99 -17.54 -2.75 1.12
CA ALA A 99 -17.83 -3.83 2.06
C ALA A 99 -18.14 -3.20 3.43
N LYS A 100 -19.29 -3.55 4.01
CA LYS A 100 -19.74 -3.04 5.31
C LYS A 100 -18.59 -3.17 6.33
N GLY A 101 -17.99 -2.04 6.71
CA GLY A 101 -16.85 -2.00 7.65
C GLY A 101 -15.58 -1.32 7.12
N SER A 102 -15.49 -1.00 5.82
CA SER A 102 -14.30 -0.37 5.22
C SER A 102 -14.26 1.16 5.30
N TYR A 103 -15.23 1.78 6.00
CA TYR A 103 -15.32 3.24 6.14
C TYR A 103 -14.07 3.81 6.81
N GLY A 104 -13.34 4.66 6.08
CA GLY A 104 -12.21 5.43 6.62
C GLY A 104 -10.83 4.76 6.57
N LYS A 105 -10.71 3.52 6.07
CA LYS A 105 -9.40 2.82 5.97
C LYS A 105 -8.93 2.54 4.54
N GLY A 106 -9.70 2.94 3.53
CA GLY A 106 -9.37 2.79 2.12
C GLY A 106 -9.15 4.14 1.44
N TYR A 107 -8.14 4.19 0.57
CA TYR A 107 -7.69 5.39 -0.11
C TYR A 107 -7.42 5.13 -1.60
N SER A 108 -7.62 6.16 -2.40
CA SER A 108 -7.31 6.15 -3.82
C SER A 108 -6.31 7.25 -4.15
N LEU A 109 -5.49 7.05 -5.18
CA LEU A 109 -4.63 8.09 -5.72
C LEU A 109 -5.49 9.19 -6.33
N THR A 110 -5.10 10.44 -6.06
CA THR A 110 -5.63 11.59 -6.81
C THR A 110 -5.05 11.59 -8.23
N LEU A 111 -5.54 12.48 -9.10
CA LEU A 111 -4.91 12.69 -10.41
C LEU A 111 -3.44 13.14 -10.27
N HIS A 112 -3.15 13.96 -9.26
CA HIS A 112 -1.80 14.40 -8.95
C HIS A 112 -0.90 13.24 -8.49
N GLY A 113 -1.37 12.42 -7.54
CA GLY A 113 -0.64 11.25 -7.06
C GLY A 113 -0.37 10.22 -8.16
N LYS A 114 -1.33 9.99 -9.06
CA LYS A 114 -1.14 9.14 -10.25
C LYS A 114 -0.03 9.67 -11.15
N ALA A 115 0.00 10.98 -11.41
CA ALA A 115 1.04 11.59 -12.21
C ALA A 115 2.42 11.46 -11.54
N GLN A 116 2.51 11.68 -10.22
CA GLN A 116 3.75 11.55 -9.45
C GLN A 116 4.34 10.13 -9.49
N LEU A 117 3.49 9.11 -9.49
CA LEU A 117 3.93 7.70 -9.40
C LEU A 117 4.04 7.01 -10.76
N LYS A 118 3.62 7.66 -11.86
CA LYS A 118 3.50 7.05 -13.19
C LYS A 118 4.76 6.30 -13.62
N ASP A 119 5.91 6.97 -13.59
CA ASP A 119 7.16 6.39 -14.12
C ASP A 119 7.63 5.21 -13.26
N ARG A 120 7.44 5.30 -11.93
CA ARG A 120 7.76 4.20 -11.00
C ARG A 120 6.88 2.97 -11.25
N ILE A 121 5.58 3.18 -11.53
CA ILE A 121 4.65 2.09 -11.87
C ILE A 121 5.06 1.44 -13.18
N LEU A 122 5.34 2.24 -14.22
CA LEU A 122 5.74 1.71 -15.54
C LEU A 122 7.06 0.95 -15.47
N GLN A 123 8.05 1.49 -14.77
CA GLN A 123 9.33 0.82 -14.54
C GLN A 123 9.12 -0.52 -13.86
N ARG A 124 8.36 -0.55 -12.76
CA ARG A 124 8.12 -1.78 -12.00
C ARG A 124 7.35 -2.83 -12.81
N ALA A 125 6.37 -2.41 -13.60
CA ALA A 125 5.64 -3.31 -14.50
C ALA A 125 6.56 -3.94 -15.57
N SER A 126 7.54 -3.19 -16.08
CA SER A 126 8.55 -3.72 -17.01
C SER A 126 9.42 -4.79 -16.34
N GLU A 127 9.92 -4.51 -15.13
CA GLU A 127 10.76 -5.45 -14.37
C GLU A 127 10.06 -6.80 -14.13
N ILE A 128 8.77 -6.76 -13.78
CA ILE A 128 7.96 -7.96 -13.56
C ILE A 128 7.80 -8.77 -14.86
N LYS A 129 7.61 -8.09 -15.99
CA LYS A 129 7.48 -8.74 -17.31
C LYS A 129 8.78 -9.41 -17.74
N ASP A 130 9.91 -8.75 -17.51
CA ASP A 130 11.24 -9.30 -17.84
C ASP A 130 11.54 -10.54 -17.00
N GLN A 131 11.22 -10.52 -15.70
CA GLN A 131 11.36 -11.68 -14.82
C GLN A 131 10.47 -12.88 -15.24
N SER A 132 9.27 -12.60 -15.75
CA SER A 132 8.34 -13.62 -16.23
C SER A 132 8.73 -14.21 -17.61
N SER A 133 9.63 -13.55 -18.35
CA SER A 133 10.08 -13.99 -19.67
C SER A 133 11.37 -14.85 -19.60
N VAL A 134 11.99 -14.93 -18.43
CA VAL A 134 13.23 -15.68 -18.18
C VAL A 134 12.96 -16.98 -17.38
N ALA A 135 11.71 -17.19 -16.94
CA ALA A 135 11.24 -18.39 -16.24
C ALA A 135 10.44 -19.32 -17.18
#